data_AF-Q115V1-F1
#
_entry.id   AF-Q115V1-F1
#
_cell.length_a   1.000
_cell.length_b   1.000
_cell.length_c   1.000
_cell.angle_alpha   90.00
_cell.angle_beta   90.00
_cell.angle_gamma   90.00
#
_symmetry.space_group_name_H-M   'P 1'
#
loop_
_entity.id
_entity.type
_entity.pdbx_description
1 polymer ?
#
loop_
_entity_poly.entity_id
_entity_poly.type
_entity_poly.pdbx_seq_one_letter_code
_entity_poly.pdbx_strand_id
1 'polypeptide(L)'
;MGENYTNNLVTRLISELKPRCLAMTGVCAGNKKKTFLGDVIVANRVFKFDYGKLVTHYESIGDKQIFTEEIFHDIRTYNLKRQWEFIIQEFPQDWLNTIQTPRPKSDYHQERWLLHKLYDFKQQPYKYSRPDQHPERPTECPD
;
A
#
# COMPACT_ATOMS: atom_id res chain seq x y z
N MET A 1 -12.96 -5.21 6.55
CA MET A 1 -12.07 -4.20 5.95
C MET A 1 -12.59 -3.84 4.56
N GLY A 2 -12.27 -2.66 4.04
CA GLY A 2 -12.69 -2.24 2.69
C GLY A 2 -13.57 -1.00 2.70
N GLU A 3 -13.68 -0.36 1.53
CA GLU A 3 -14.23 0.98 1.36
C GLU A 3 -15.66 1.13 1.93
N ASN A 4 -16.58 0.23 1.54
CA ASN A 4 -17.99 0.33 1.92
C ASN A 4 -18.20 0.23 3.44
N TYR A 5 -17.46 -0.67 4.09
CA TYR A 5 -17.51 -0.81 5.55
C TYR A 5 -17.04 0.47 6.24
N THR A 6 -15.89 1.00 5.82
CA THR A 6 -15.33 2.25 6.37
C THR A 6 -16.27 3.42 6.14
N ASN A 7 -16.85 3.55 4.95
CA ASN A 7 -17.77 4.64 4.62
C ASN A 7 -19.02 4.65 5.50
N ASN A 8 -19.67 3.48 5.66
CA ASN A 8 -20.86 3.35 6.50
C ASN A 8 -20.56 3.67 7.98
N LEU A 9 -19.46 3.14 8.51
CA LEU A 9 -19.05 3.39 9.88
C LEU A 9 -18.74 4.88 10.11
N VAL A 10 -17.92 5.46 9.24
CA VAL A 10 -17.49 6.86 9.35
C VAL A 10 -18.66 7.81 9.20
N THR A 11 -19.60 7.55 8.29
CA THR A 11 -20.79 8.38 8.10
C THR A 11 -21.63 8.44 9.38
N ARG A 12 -21.80 7.28 10.05
CA ARG A 12 -22.48 7.21 11.34
C ARG A 12 -21.71 7.96 12.43
N LEU A 13 -20.39 7.78 12.52
CA LEU A 13 -19.58 8.48 13.52
C LEU A 13 -19.58 9.99 13.32
N ILE A 14 -19.57 10.47 12.08
CA ILE A 14 -19.66 11.90 11.77
C ILE A 14 -21.01 12.47 12.21
N SER A 15 -22.11 11.76 11.96
CA SER A 15 -23.44 12.24 12.32
C SER A 15 -23.65 12.30 13.84
N GLU A 16 -23.16 11.30 14.57
CA GLU A 16 -23.31 11.18 16.02
C GLU A 16 -22.34 12.09 16.79
N LEU A 17 -21.06 12.12 16.40
CA LEU A 17 -20.00 12.78 17.18
C LEU A 17 -19.67 14.20 16.70
N LYS A 18 -20.07 14.56 15.47
CA LYS A 18 -19.77 15.86 14.83
C LYS A 18 -18.30 16.29 15.02
N PRO A 19 -17.33 15.43 14.67
CA PRO A 19 -15.93 15.67 14.98
C PRO A 19 -15.39 16.88 14.20
N ARG A 20 -14.45 17.61 14.83
CA ARG A 20 -13.73 18.72 14.17
C ARG A 20 -12.71 18.21 13.15
N CYS A 21 -12.23 16.98 13.30
CA CYS A 21 -11.25 16.34 12.43
C CYS A 21 -11.48 14.83 12.42
N LEU A 22 -11.29 14.21 11.25
CA LEU A 22 -11.27 12.76 11.06
C LEU A 22 -9.94 12.40 10.40
N ALA A 23 -9.19 11.50 11.02
CA ALA A 23 -7.96 10.96 10.46
C ALA A 23 -8.11 9.44 10.33
N MET A 24 -7.68 8.90 9.18
CA MET A 24 -7.60 7.46 8.94
C MET A 24 -6.14 7.04 8.99
N THR A 25 -5.83 6.02 9.79
CA THR A 25 -4.51 5.40 9.86
C THR A 25 -4.59 3.95 9.42
N GLY A 26 -3.50 3.43 8.87
CA GLY A 26 -3.43 2.07 8.38
C GLY A 26 -2.10 1.80 7.69
N VAL A 27 -1.95 0.55 7.23
CA VAL A 27 -0.81 0.14 6.40
C VAL A 27 -1.16 0.34 4.93
N CYS A 28 -0.17 0.71 4.12
CA CYS A 28 -0.33 0.81 2.68
C CYS A 28 0.93 0.36 1.94
N ALA A 29 0.75 -0.08 0.70
CA ALA A 29 1.85 -0.30 -0.21
C ALA A 29 2.31 1.05 -0.79
N GLY A 30 3.57 1.37 -0.56
CA GLY A 30 4.18 2.58 -1.12
C GLY A 30 4.63 2.40 -2.58
N ASN A 31 4.92 3.53 -3.24
CA ASN A 31 5.53 3.48 -4.57
C ASN A 31 7.00 3.03 -4.43
N LYS A 32 7.33 1.84 -4.96
CA LYS A 32 8.66 1.23 -4.88
C LYS A 32 9.83 2.13 -5.30
N LYS A 33 9.59 3.16 -6.12
CA LYS A 33 10.62 4.12 -6.57
C LYS A 33 10.79 5.33 -5.63
N LYS A 34 9.89 5.53 -4.67
CA LYS A 34 9.81 6.73 -3.84
C LYS A 34 9.71 6.47 -2.34
N THR A 35 9.49 5.22 -1.94
CA THR A 35 9.24 4.86 -0.53
C THR A 35 9.98 3.58 -0.17
N PHE A 36 10.35 3.46 1.09
CA PHE A 36 10.93 2.28 1.71
C PHE A 36 9.98 1.70 2.75
N LEU A 37 10.13 0.42 3.09
CA LEU A 37 9.39 -0.18 4.20
C LEU A 37 9.63 0.59 5.50
N GLY A 38 8.55 0.80 6.26
CA GLY A 38 8.54 1.61 7.47
C GLY A 38 8.37 3.11 7.25
N ASP A 39 8.28 3.59 6.01
CA ASP A 39 7.93 4.99 5.75
C ASP A 39 6.49 5.28 6.18
N VAL A 40 6.29 6.43 6.82
CA VAL A 40 4.96 6.98 7.10
C VAL A 40 4.56 7.90 5.95
N ILE A 41 3.46 7.56 5.29
CA ILE A 41 2.94 8.30 4.15
C ILE A 41 1.71 9.09 4.58
N VAL A 42 1.71 10.38 4.28
CA VAL A 42 0.54 11.24 4.44
C VAL A 42 0.00 11.58 3.05
N ALA A 43 -1.25 11.19 2.79
CA ALA A 43 -1.88 11.46 1.51
C ALA A 43 -2.32 12.93 1.43
N ASN A 44 -1.67 13.73 0.58
CA ASN A 44 -2.19 15.05 0.21
C ASN A 44 -3.34 14.95 -0.80
N ARG A 45 -3.49 13.79 -1.46
CA ARG A 45 -4.53 13.47 -2.43
C ARG A 45 -4.87 11.99 -2.37
N VAL A 46 -6.16 11.68 -2.43
CA VAL A 46 -6.67 10.32 -2.62
C VAL A 46 -7.65 10.27 -3.78
N PHE A 47 -7.76 9.12 -4.43
CA PHE A 47 -8.68 8.87 -5.53
C PHE A 47 -9.02 7.39 -5.57
N LYS A 48 -10.08 7.05 -6.30
CA LYS A 48 -10.55 5.67 -6.44
C LYS A 48 -9.90 5.03 -7.65
N PHE A 49 -8.86 4.24 -7.46
CA PHE A 49 -8.12 3.61 -8.55
C PHE A 49 -8.96 2.57 -9.32
N ASP A 50 -9.73 1.75 -8.59
CA ASP A 50 -10.53 0.66 -9.17
C ASP A 50 -11.91 1.11 -9.69
N TYR A 51 -12.16 2.42 -9.71
CA TYR A 51 -13.41 2.95 -10.23
C TYR A 51 -13.19 3.50 -11.62
N GLY A 52 -14.14 3.24 -12.50
CA GLY A 52 -14.06 3.67 -13.88
C GLY A 52 -15.22 3.11 -14.68
N LYS A 53 -15.24 3.46 -15.96
CA LYS A 53 -16.17 2.91 -16.93
C LYS A 53 -15.42 1.97 -17.85
N LEU A 54 -15.88 0.73 -17.96
CA LEU A 54 -15.43 -0.17 -19.02
C LEU A 54 -16.06 0.31 -20.33
N VAL A 55 -15.21 0.67 -21.28
CA VAL A 55 -15.59 1.14 -22.61
C VAL A 55 -15.14 0.09 -23.60
N THR A 56 -16.08 -0.38 -24.41
CA THR A 56 -15.84 -1.36 -25.46
C THR A 56 -15.96 -0.68 -26.81
N HIS A 57 -14.96 -0.82 -27.67
CA HIS A 57 -15.02 -0.34 -29.04
C HIS A 57 -14.45 -1.36 -30.02
N TYR A 58 -14.87 -1.24 -31.27
CA TYR A 58 -14.32 -2.03 -32.36
C TYR A 58 -13.27 -1.20 -33.10
N GLU A 59 -12.04 -1.68 -33.17
CA GLU A 59 -10.99 -1.10 -33.99
C GLU A 59 -10.86 -1.88 -35.30
N SER A 60 -10.94 -1.18 -36.43
CA SER A 60 -10.62 -1.77 -37.73
C SER A 60 -9.13 -1.66 -38.00
N ILE A 61 -8.42 -2.79 -37.99
CA ILE A 61 -7.04 -2.89 -38.46
C ILE A 61 -7.06 -3.65 -39.79
N GLY A 62 -7.02 -2.90 -40.89
CA GLY A 62 -7.26 -3.45 -42.24
C GLY A 62 -8.69 -3.96 -42.39
N ASP A 63 -8.87 -5.15 -42.95
CA ASP A 63 -10.19 -5.79 -43.13
C ASP A 63 -10.71 -6.51 -41.87
N LYS A 64 -9.98 -6.45 -40.75
CA LYS A 64 -10.35 -7.13 -39.49
C LYS A 64 -10.89 -6.13 -38.48
N GLN A 65 -12.04 -6.47 -37.87
CA GLN A 65 -12.56 -5.78 -36.69
C GLN A 65 -12.05 -6.48 -35.44
N ILE A 66 -11.36 -5.74 -34.58
CA ILE A 66 -10.86 -6.19 -33.29
C ILE A 66 -11.75 -5.59 -32.21
N PHE A 67 -12.24 -6.43 -31.30
CA PHE A 67 -12.94 -5.99 -30.11
C PHE A 67 -11.92 -5.61 -29.04
N THR A 68 -12.00 -4.36 -28.56
CA THR A 68 -11.09 -3.82 -27.54
C THR A 68 -11.90 -3.37 -26.33
N GLU A 69 -11.40 -3.69 -25.13
CA GLU A 69 -11.94 -3.23 -23.86
C GLU A 69 -10.92 -2.30 -23.19
N GLU A 70 -11.34 -1.09 -22.86
CA GLU A 70 -10.54 -0.11 -22.12
C GLU A 70 -11.24 0.32 -20.84
N ILE A 71 -10.48 0.48 -19.75
CA ILE A 71 -11.00 1.01 -18.49
C ILE A 71 -10.69 2.50 -18.43
N PHE A 72 -11.74 3.33 -18.52
CA PHE A 72 -11.65 4.76 -18.25
C PHE A 72 -11.77 4.99 -16.75
N HIS A 73 -10.61 5.12 -16.08
CA HIS A 73 -10.55 5.35 -14.64
C HIS A 73 -11.21 6.67 -14.23
N ASP A 74 -11.83 6.68 -13.06
CA ASP A 74 -12.32 7.90 -12.43
C ASP A 74 -11.13 8.78 -12.03
N ILE A 75 -11.06 9.97 -12.64
CA ILE A 75 -10.00 10.95 -12.38
C ILE A 75 -10.34 11.87 -11.20
N ARG A 76 -11.47 11.66 -10.51
CA ARG A 76 -11.86 12.48 -9.38
C ARG A 76 -10.90 12.27 -8.21
N THR A 77 -10.37 13.39 -7.74
CA THR A 77 -9.44 13.44 -6.63
C THR A 77 -10.06 14.15 -5.43
N TYR A 78 -9.75 13.66 -4.24
CA TYR A 78 -10.06 14.29 -2.97
C TYR A 78 -8.75 14.79 -2.37
N ASN A 79 -8.61 16.11 -2.30
CA ASN A 79 -7.37 16.76 -1.91
C ASN A 79 -7.45 17.20 -0.45
N LEU A 80 -6.30 17.12 0.22
CA LEU A 80 -6.12 17.67 1.55
C LEU A 80 -6.22 19.21 1.49
N LYS A 81 -6.78 19.82 2.53
CA LYS A 81 -6.80 21.28 2.64
C LYS A 81 -5.37 21.83 2.64
N ARG A 82 -5.10 22.86 1.83
CA ARG A 82 -3.77 23.45 1.66
C ARG A 82 -3.06 23.82 2.97
N GLN A 83 -3.81 24.33 3.95
CA GLN A 83 -3.27 24.66 5.28
C GLN A 83 -2.67 23.44 5.98
N TRP A 84 -3.31 22.27 5.86
CA TRP A 84 -2.82 21.02 6.44
C TRP A 84 -1.61 20.49 5.69
N GLU A 85 -1.60 20.61 4.36
CA GLU A 85 -0.45 20.23 3.54
C GLU A 85 0.82 20.97 3.98
N PHE A 86 0.74 22.28 4.19
CA PHE A 86 1.86 23.06 4.73
C PHE A 86 2.30 22.58 6.12
N ILE A 87 1.34 22.34 7.04
CA ILE A 87 1.65 21.87 8.40
C ILE A 87 2.39 20.52 8.37
N ILE A 88 1.99 19.61 7.46
CA ILE A 88 2.62 18.29 7.32
C ILE A 88 4.04 18.40 6.76
N GLN A 89 4.26 19.29 5.78
CA GLN A 89 5.59 19.50 5.20
C GLN A 89 6.58 20.07 6.23
N GLU A 90 6.11 20.97 7.09
CA GLU A 90 6.88 21.58 8.17
C GLU A 90 6.85 20.76 9.47
N PHE A 91 6.28 19.56 9.46
CA PHE A 91 6.13 18.76 10.68
C PHE A 91 7.51 18.38 11.24
N PRO A 92 7.82 18.73 12.51
CA PRO A 92 9.13 18.44 13.11
C PRO A 92 9.45 16.96 13.05
N GLN A 93 10.71 16.59 12.79
CA GLN A 93 11.13 15.19 12.70
C GLN A 93 11.59 14.58 14.04
N ASP A 94 11.54 15.34 15.13
CA ASP A 94 11.99 14.89 16.46
C ASP A 94 11.23 13.65 16.96
N TRP A 95 10.01 13.43 16.49
CA TRP A 95 9.22 12.24 16.78
C TRP A 95 9.90 10.95 16.31
N LEU A 96 10.77 10.99 15.30
CA LEU A 96 11.53 9.82 14.86
C LEU A 96 12.38 9.23 16.01
N ASN A 97 12.85 10.06 16.93
CA ASN A 97 13.61 9.62 18.10
C ASN A 97 12.76 8.85 19.12
N THR A 98 11.42 8.93 19.02
CA THR A 98 10.50 8.18 19.89
C THR A 98 10.24 6.77 19.38
N ILE A 99 10.62 6.47 18.13
CA ILE A 99 10.41 5.15 17.52
C ILE A 99 11.52 4.22 17.96
N GLN A 100 11.18 3.22 18.78
CA GLN A 100 12.12 2.19 19.24
C GLN A 100 12.22 1.01 18.27
N THR A 101 11.23 0.85 17.39
CA THR A 101 11.18 -0.25 16.44
C THR A 101 12.17 0.00 15.30
N PRO A 102 13.08 -0.94 15.00
CA PRO A 102 13.98 -0.80 13.88
C PRO A 102 13.20 -0.82 12.56
N ARG A 103 13.70 -0.07 11.58
CA ARG A 103 13.15 -0.12 10.23
C ARG A 103 13.25 -1.54 9.67
N PRO A 104 12.18 -2.08 9.05
CA PRO A 104 12.24 -3.38 8.39
C PRO A 104 13.33 -3.45 7.31
N LYS A 105 13.87 -4.65 7.07
CA LYS A 105 14.77 -4.90 5.94
C LYS A 105 14.03 -4.65 4.62
N SER A 106 14.73 -4.24 3.58
CA SER A 106 14.12 -3.92 2.28
C SER A 106 13.47 -5.15 1.63
N ASP A 107 12.45 -4.95 0.78
CA ASP A 107 11.81 -6.01 -0.01
C ASP A 107 12.85 -6.90 -0.72
N TYR A 108 13.88 -6.28 -1.31
CA TYR A 108 14.95 -6.99 -2.00
C TYR A 108 15.75 -7.92 -1.07
N HIS A 109 16.05 -7.46 0.15
CA HIS A 109 16.73 -8.28 1.15
C HIS A 109 15.85 -9.46 1.57
N GLN A 110 14.58 -9.19 1.89
CA GLN A 110 13.61 -10.21 2.30
C GLN A 110 13.41 -11.27 1.20
N GLU A 111 13.27 -10.83 -0.05
CA GLU A 111 13.16 -11.71 -1.22
C GLU A 111 14.40 -12.60 -1.37
N ARG A 112 15.60 -12.02 -1.29
CA ARG A 112 16.86 -12.77 -1.40
C ARG A 112 17.00 -13.79 -0.27
N TRP A 113 16.74 -13.39 0.97
CA TRP A 113 16.78 -14.28 2.11
C TRP A 113 15.81 -15.45 1.93
N LEU A 114 14.57 -15.18 1.51
CA LEU A 114 13.54 -16.19 1.26
C LEU A 114 14.00 -17.18 0.18
N LEU A 115 14.53 -16.68 -0.94
CA LEU A 115 15.03 -17.52 -2.03
C LEU A 115 16.21 -18.40 -1.60
N HIS A 116 17.14 -17.87 -0.81
CA HIS A 116 18.26 -18.64 -0.27
C HIS A 116 17.78 -19.75 0.66
N LYS A 117 16.91 -19.46 1.63
CA LYS A 117 16.38 -20.49 2.55
C LYS A 117 15.54 -21.53 1.82
N LEU A 118 14.79 -21.12 0.79
CA LEU A 118 14.02 -22.04 -0.05
C LEU A 118 14.93 -22.97 -0.85
N TYR A 119 16.04 -22.44 -1.38
CA TYR A 119 17.04 -23.23 -2.09
C TYR A 119 17.70 -24.26 -1.15
N ASP A 120 18.15 -23.83 0.02
CA ASP A 120 18.78 -24.71 1.02
C ASP A 120 17.83 -25.85 1.44
N PHE A 121 16.57 -25.51 1.72
CA PHE A 121 15.54 -26.49 2.07
C PHE A 121 15.31 -27.51 0.94
N LYS A 122 15.27 -27.07 -0.32
CA LYS A 122 15.11 -27.99 -1.46
C LYS A 122 16.30 -28.93 -1.63
N GLN A 123 17.50 -28.48 -1.34
CA GLN A 123 18.71 -29.29 -1.47
C GLN A 123 18.87 -30.30 -0.33
N GLN A 124 18.57 -29.91 0.92
CA GLN A 124 18.74 -30.76 2.09
C GLN A 124 17.56 -30.60 3.08
N PRO A 125 16.39 -31.18 2.77
CA PRO A 125 15.17 -30.98 3.56
C PRO A 125 15.23 -31.58 4.96
N TYR A 126 16.11 -32.56 5.20
CA TYR A 126 16.34 -33.15 6.52
C TYR A 126 17.27 -32.32 7.41
N LYS A 127 18.01 -31.36 6.83
CA LYS A 127 18.99 -30.52 7.55
C LYS A 127 18.48 -29.10 7.77
N TYR A 128 17.79 -28.52 6.78
CA TYR A 128 17.31 -27.15 6.85
C TYR A 128 15.81 -27.10 7.12
N SER A 129 15.38 -26.08 7.86
CA SER A 129 13.96 -25.81 8.11
C SER A 129 13.33 -25.12 6.91
N ARG A 130 12.00 -25.27 6.76
CA ARG A 130 11.26 -24.48 5.78
C ARG A 130 11.39 -22.99 6.07
N PRO A 131 11.39 -22.10 5.06
CA PRO A 131 11.52 -20.66 5.29
C PRO A 131 10.47 -20.08 6.23
N ASP A 132 9.23 -20.59 6.18
CA ASP A 132 8.13 -20.16 7.04
C ASP A 132 8.35 -20.50 8.53
N GLN A 133 9.17 -21.51 8.81
CA GLN A 133 9.49 -22.00 10.16
C GLN A 133 10.93 -21.66 10.57
N HIS A 134 11.66 -20.92 9.75
CA HIS A 134 13.06 -20.63 9.99
C HIS A 134 13.21 -19.68 11.21
N PRO A 135 14.11 -19.95 12.18
CA PRO A 135 14.22 -19.16 13.41
C PRO A 135 14.57 -17.69 13.17
N GLU A 136 15.33 -17.40 12.12
CA GLU A 136 15.69 -16.04 11.70
C GLU A 136 14.57 -15.31 10.93
N ARG A 137 13.46 -15.97 10.59
CA ARG A 137 12.38 -15.34 9.80
C ARG A 137 11.88 -14.04 10.42
N PRO A 138 11.57 -13.96 11.73
CA PRO A 138 11.03 -12.72 12.32
C PRO A 138 11.97 -11.52 12.20
N THR A 139 13.28 -11.76 12.10
CA THR A 139 14.29 -10.71 11.97
C THR A 139 14.64 -10.37 10.51
N GLU A 140 14.62 -11.36 9.62
CA GLU A 140 15.10 -11.23 8.24
C GLU A 140 13.98 -10.97 7.23
N CYS A 141 12.78 -11.48 7.50
CA CYS A 141 11.58 -11.38 6.67
C CYS A 141 10.33 -11.35 7.57
N PRO A 142 10.13 -10.27 8.36
CA PRO A 142 8.96 -10.12 9.22
C PRO A 142 7.67 -10.01 8.39
N ASP A 143 6.55 -10.40 9.00
CA ASP A 143 5.21 -10.30 8.41
C ASP A 143 4.71 -8.86 8.28
#